data_AF-A0A7I7QYI7-F1
#
_entry.id   AF-A0A7I7QYI7-F1
#
_cell.length_a   1.000
_cell.length_b   1.000
_cell.length_c   1.000
_cell.angle_alpha   90.00
_cell.angle_beta   90.00
_cell.angle_gamma   90.00
#
_symmetry.space_group_name_H-M   'P 1'
#
loop_
_entity.id
_entity.type
_entity.pdbx_description
1 polymer ?
#
loop_
_entity_poly.entity_id
_entity_poly.type
_entity_poly.pdbx_seq_one_letter_code
_entity_poly.pdbx_strand_id
1 'polypeptide(L)'
;MGFLKQDVPVVDYDVWSTGTRAEKIKPMARHWAEVGFGTPVVLHLFYVVKILLYVVTAWLLALTTSGIDGFTNVAGWYDEPIVFQKVVLFTMLFEVVGLGCGFGPLNNRFFPPLGSALYWLRPSTIRLPPWPGRVPLTNGDARTPVDALLYAALLIVLVIALFSDGTGPIPELGTDVGVLPAWQIWAVLGLLAVAGLRDKVIFLAARGEVYGSFVVAFLFSGVDMIIAAKLVCLVIWIGAATSKLNKHFPFVISTMMSNNPVIRPRWIKRRFFERFPDDLRPGRLSRGLAHFSTAIEGLVPLVLFFSHGGWVTAIAAVVMLIFHFGILSAIPMGVPLEWNVFMMFAVLALFVGHSDIGLADLQSPWPIVLFVAVAGTVAIGNLFPRKVSFLPGMRYYAGNWDTTLWCVTPSAAEKITNGIVAIAAMPAAQMEKFYGSKETAEMYLYMGYAFRAFNTHGRAMFTLAHRAMAGRDEADYVLTDGERICSTAIGWNFGDGHMHNEQLIAALQARCHFEPGEVRVLLLDAQPIHRQRQEYRLVDAATGEFERGYVNVADMVTRQPWDDTVPVQVTWSKSVTA
;
A
#
# COMPACT_ATOMS: atom_id res chain seq x y z
N MET A 1 -4.90 24.76 -8.76
CA MET A 1 -5.42 23.54 -9.39
C MET A 1 -6.40 23.89 -10.50
N GLY A 2 -6.00 23.64 -11.75
CA GLY A 2 -6.88 23.74 -12.91
C GLY A 2 -7.82 22.53 -13.02
N PHE A 3 -8.91 22.68 -13.79
CA PHE A 3 -9.86 21.59 -14.01
C PHE A 3 -9.26 20.48 -14.89
N LEU A 4 -8.69 20.86 -16.04
CA LEU A 4 -8.04 19.97 -17.01
C LEU A 4 -6.51 20.03 -16.95
N LYS A 5 -5.95 21.21 -16.64
CA LYS A 5 -4.50 21.43 -16.62
C LYS A 5 -3.92 21.19 -15.23
N GLN A 6 -2.80 20.47 -15.21
CA GLN A 6 -1.99 20.26 -14.02
C GLN A 6 -1.36 21.58 -13.57
N ASP A 7 -1.27 21.78 -12.25
CA ASP A 7 -0.63 22.94 -11.64
C ASP A 7 0.85 22.61 -11.43
N VAL A 8 1.70 23.09 -12.34
CA VAL A 8 3.13 22.75 -12.41
C VAL A 8 3.99 23.79 -11.70
N PRO A 9 5.16 23.40 -11.16
CA PRO A 9 6.10 24.35 -10.59
C PRO A 9 6.61 25.31 -11.67
N VAL A 10 6.75 26.60 -11.32
CA VAL A 10 7.28 27.63 -12.21
C VAL A 10 8.77 27.78 -11.95
N VAL A 11 9.59 27.30 -12.88
CA VAL A 11 11.06 27.40 -12.85
C VAL A 11 11.56 27.76 -14.25
N ASP A 12 12.70 28.45 -14.31
CA ASP A 12 13.47 28.58 -15.55
C ASP A 12 14.19 27.25 -15.79
N TYR A 13 13.80 26.51 -16.82
CA TYR A 13 14.28 25.15 -17.05
C TYR A 13 15.77 25.09 -17.37
N ASP A 14 16.28 26.03 -18.16
CA ASP A 14 17.69 26.05 -18.58
C ASP A 14 18.60 26.30 -17.38
N VAL A 15 18.17 27.15 -16.46
CA VAL A 15 18.90 27.38 -15.20
C VAL A 15 18.70 26.20 -14.24
N TRP A 16 17.46 25.76 -14.03
CA TRP A 16 17.11 24.71 -13.07
C TRP A 16 17.79 23.38 -13.38
N SER A 17 17.82 22.97 -14.65
CA SER A 17 18.35 21.67 -15.09
C SER A 17 19.84 21.49 -14.76
N THR A 18 20.61 22.59 -14.69
CA THR A 18 22.05 22.60 -14.37
C THR A 18 22.38 22.47 -12.88
N GLY A 19 21.39 22.65 -12.01
CA GLY A 19 21.60 22.57 -10.56
C GLY A 19 21.88 21.15 -10.07
N THR A 20 22.46 21.05 -8.88
CA THR A 20 22.58 19.77 -8.16
C THR A 20 21.20 19.16 -7.90
N ARG A 21 21.14 17.84 -7.61
CA ARG A 21 19.87 17.16 -7.28
C ARG A 21 19.12 17.86 -6.13
N ALA A 22 19.84 18.30 -5.10
CA ALA A 22 19.29 19.05 -3.97
C ALA A 22 18.68 20.40 -4.41
N GLU A 23 19.41 21.18 -5.21
CA GLU A 23 18.94 22.46 -5.75
C GLU A 23 17.71 22.29 -6.64
N LYS A 24 17.65 21.19 -7.41
CA LYS A 24 16.49 20.86 -8.24
C LYS A 24 15.28 20.43 -7.43
N ILE A 25 15.46 19.69 -6.34
CA ILE A 25 14.36 19.26 -5.44
C ILE A 25 13.75 20.45 -4.68
N LYS A 26 14.55 21.44 -4.27
CA LYS A 26 14.08 22.56 -3.44
C LYS A 26 12.85 23.32 -3.97
N PRO A 27 12.82 23.81 -5.23
CA PRO A 27 11.63 24.47 -5.79
C PRO A 27 10.45 23.50 -5.93
N MET A 28 10.69 22.22 -6.26
CA MET A 28 9.65 21.19 -6.36
C MET A 28 9.00 20.94 -5.00
N ALA A 29 9.79 20.85 -3.93
CA ALA A 29 9.29 20.68 -2.56
C ALA A 29 8.46 21.89 -2.12
N ARG A 30 8.92 23.12 -2.43
CA ARG A 30 8.13 24.33 -2.13
C ARG A 30 6.79 24.34 -2.87
N HIS A 31 6.77 23.95 -4.14
CA HIS A 31 5.52 23.81 -4.90
C HIS A 31 4.59 22.75 -4.27
N TRP A 32 5.14 21.59 -3.92
CA TRP A 32 4.40 20.50 -3.28
C TRP A 32 3.73 20.94 -1.97
N ALA A 33 4.44 21.71 -1.15
CA ALA A 33 3.93 22.22 0.12
C ALA A 33 2.68 23.10 -0.06
N GLU A 34 2.49 23.73 -1.22
CA GLU A 34 1.34 24.58 -1.52
C GLU A 34 0.26 23.89 -2.36
N VAL A 35 0.63 22.94 -3.22
CA VAL A 35 -0.25 22.43 -4.27
C VAL A 35 -0.32 20.91 -4.30
N GLY A 36 0.59 20.21 -3.65
CA GLY A 36 0.78 18.76 -3.78
C GLY A 36 1.38 18.40 -5.14
N PHE A 37 0.97 17.26 -5.71
CA PHE A 37 1.39 16.87 -7.06
C PHE A 37 0.86 17.81 -8.16
N GLY A 38 -0.14 18.65 -7.85
CA GLY A 38 -0.78 19.53 -8.82
C GLY A 38 -1.83 18.84 -9.68
N THR A 39 -2.20 17.59 -9.34
CA THR A 39 -3.14 16.74 -10.08
C THR A 39 -4.41 17.49 -10.50
N PRO A 40 -4.80 17.43 -11.80
CA PRO A 40 -6.05 18.00 -12.30
C PRO A 40 -7.28 17.54 -11.50
N VAL A 41 -8.28 18.42 -11.37
CA VAL A 41 -9.53 18.08 -10.66
C VAL A 41 -10.25 16.91 -11.32
N VAL A 42 -10.21 16.81 -12.66
CA VAL A 42 -10.85 15.71 -13.40
C VAL A 42 -10.33 14.33 -12.97
N LEU A 43 -9.05 14.21 -12.63
CA LEU A 43 -8.48 12.95 -12.16
C LEU A 43 -9.01 12.59 -10.76
N HIS A 44 -9.22 13.57 -9.87
CA HIS A 44 -9.86 13.30 -8.58
C HIS A 44 -11.32 12.84 -8.75
N LEU A 45 -12.06 13.47 -9.67
CA LEU A 45 -13.43 13.07 -9.99
C LEU A 45 -13.51 11.64 -10.54
N PHE A 46 -12.53 11.22 -11.33
CA PHE A 46 -12.42 9.84 -11.80
C PHE A 46 -12.37 8.84 -10.64
N TYR A 47 -11.58 9.12 -9.58
CA TYR A 47 -11.54 8.27 -8.40
C TYR A 47 -12.83 8.33 -7.57
N VAL A 48 -13.52 9.47 -7.52
CA VAL A 48 -14.86 9.56 -6.91
C VAL A 48 -15.85 8.64 -7.64
N VAL A 49 -15.90 8.70 -8.98
CA VAL A 49 -16.75 7.83 -9.79
C VAL A 49 -16.39 6.36 -9.56
N LYS A 50 -15.10 6.02 -9.52
CA LYS A 50 -14.61 4.67 -9.23
C LYS A 50 -15.14 4.15 -7.87
N ILE A 51 -15.08 4.97 -6.81
CA ILE A 51 -15.61 4.61 -5.50
C ILE A 51 -17.13 4.38 -5.57
N LEU A 52 -17.86 5.28 -6.23
CA LEU A 52 -19.31 5.13 -6.39
C LEU A 52 -19.67 3.83 -7.13
N LEU A 53 -18.92 3.49 -8.19
CA LEU A 53 -19.09 2.24 -8.92
C LEU A 53 -18.76 1.01 -8.06
N TYR A 54 -17.72 1.08 -7.23
CA TYR A 54 -17.39 0.04 -6.26
C TYR A 54 -18.54 -0.19 -5.27
N VAL A 55 -19.11 0.89 -4.69
CA VAL A 55 -20.25 0.81 -3.78
C VAL A 55 -21.48 0.22 -4.48
N VAL A 56 -21.82 0.73 -5.67
CA VAL A 56 -22.99 0.25 -6.43
C VAL A 56 -22.82 -1.21 -6.84
N THR A 57 -21.61 -1.65 -7.20
CA THR A 57 -21.37 -3.05 -7.55
C THR A 57 -21.51 -3.95 -6.34
N ALA A 58 -20.93 -3.58 -5.20
CA ALA A 58 -21.13 -4.33 -3.95
C ALA A 58 -22.62 -4.44 -3.58
N TRP A 59 -23.36 -3.35 -3.74
CA TRP A 59 -24.81 -3.29 -3.50
C TRP A 59 -25.60 -4.21 -4.43
N LEU A 60 -25.30 -4.18 -5.73
CA LEU A 60 -25.94 -5.04 -6.71
C LEU A 60 -25.62 -6.52 -6.47
N LEU A 61 -24.39 -6.84 -6.05
CA LEU A 61 -24.00 -8.21 -5.68
C LEU A 61 -24.70 -8.71 -4.41
N ALA A 62 -25.05 -7.82 -3.47
CA ALA A 62 -25.89 -8.20 -2.34
C ALA A 62 -27.30 -8.56 -2.82
N LEU A 63 -27.89 -7.74 -3.70
CA LEU A 63 -29.23 -7.93 -4.28
C LEU A 63 -29.35 -9.13 -5.24
N THR A 64 -28.24 -9.77 -5.66
CA THR A 64 -28.32 -11.04 -6.39
C THR A 64 -28.57 -12.25 -5.48
N THR A 65 -28.60 -12.05 -4.16
CA THR A 65 -28.82 -13.10 -3.17
C THR A 65 -30.32 -13.30 -2.93
N SER A 66 -30.78 -14.53 -3.05
CA SER A 66 -32.16 -14.91 -2.71
C SER A 66 -32.48 -14.55 -1.25
N GLY A 67 -33.57 -13.82 -1.03
CA GLY A 67 -33.98 -13.31 0.28
C GLY A 67 -33.46 -11.90 0.62
N ILE A 68 -32.60 -11.32 -0.22
CA ILE A 68 -32.16 -9.93 -0.11
C ILE A 68 -32.88 -9.09 -1.15
N ASP A 69 -33.89 -8.34 -0.69
CA ASP A 69 -34.74 -7.53 -1.56
C ASP A 69 -34.78 -6.06 -1.13
N GLY A 70 -35.11 -5.20 -2.09
CA GLY A 70 -35.33 -3.78 -1.87
C GLY A 70 -34.06 -2.96 -2.05
N PHE A 71 -33.89 -2.42 -3.26
CA PHE A 71 -32.76 -1.56 -3.62
C PHE A 71 -32.56 -0.39 -2.64
N THR A 72 -33.65 0.20 -2.12
CA THR A 72 -33.62 1.32 -1.17
C THR A 72 -33.86 0.90 0.29
N ASN A 73 -34.27 -0.34 0.55
CA ASN A 73 -34.59 -0.84 1.89
C ASN A 73 -33.36 -1.42 2.60
N VAL A 74 -32.27 -0.67 2.61
CA VAL A 74 -30.93 -1.13 3.06
C VAL A 74 -30.94 -1.59 4.51
N ALA A 75 -31.70 -0.91 5.35
CA ALA A 75 -31.80 -1.22 6.77
C ALA A 75 -32.36 -2.63 7.03
N GLY A 76 -33.00 -3.26 6.05
CA GLY A 76 -33.54 -4.61 6.17
C GLY A 76 -32.58 -5.72 5.78
N TRP A 77 -31.38 -5.42 5.25
CA TRP A 77 -30.45 -6.46 4.78
C TRP A 77 -28.95 -6.16 4.95
N TYR A 78 -28.55 -4.94 5.27
CA TYR A 78 -27.12 -4.56 5.29
C TYR A 78 -26.26 -5.34 6.30
N ASP A 79 -26.89 -5.83 7.35
CA ASP A 79 -26.31 -6.61 8.44
C ASP A 79 -26.57 -8.12 8.29
N GLU A 80 -27.15 -8.57 7.18
CA GLU A 80 -27.20 -9.99 6.85
C GLU A 80 -25.76 -10.55 6.69
N PRO A 81 -25.40 -11.64 7.39
CA PRO A 81 -24.03 -12.16 7.40
C PRO A 81 -23.46 -12.47 6.01
N ILE A 82 -24.27 -13.02 5.10
CA ILE A 82 -23.87 -13.25 3.71
C ILE A 82 -23.50 -11.97 2.96
N VAL A 83 -24.10 -10.82 3.30
CA VAL A 83 -23.75 -9.53 2.69
C VAL A 83 -22.34 -9.15 3.08
N PHE A 84 -22.00 -9.29 4.36
CA PHE A 84 -20.64 -9.06 4.82
C PHE A 84 -19.63 -9.99 4.14
N GLN A 85 -19.97 -11.28 3.99
CA GLN A 85 -19.14 -12.23 3.26
C GLN A 85 -18.92 -11.83 1.80
N LYS A 86 -20.00 -11.51 1.07
CA LYS A 86 -19.92 -11.09 -0.33
C LYS A 86 -19.15 -9.80 -0.50
N VAL A 87 -19.32 -8.81 0.38
CA VAL A 87 -18.55 -7.55 0.32
C VAL A 87 -17.06 -7.80 0.56
N VAL A 88 -16.68 -8.67 1.51
CA VAL A 88 -15.28 -9.07 1.72
C VAL A 88 -14.69 -9.74 0.47
N LEU A 89 -15.39 -10.75 -0.08
CA LEU A 89 -14.92 -11.48 -1.26
C LEU A 89 -14.87 -10.60 -2.51
N PHE A 90 -15.83 -9.68 -2.66
CA PHE A 90 -15.86 -8.70 -3.74
C PHE A 90 -14.66 -7.76 -3.64
N THR A 91 -14.34 -7.29 -2.44
CA THR A 91 -13.21 -6.39 -2.24
C THR A 91 -11.88 -7.11 -2.47
N MET A 92 -11.76 -8.38 -2.06
CA MET A 92 -10.61 -9.23 -2.38
C MET A 92 -10.45 -9.39 -3.90
N LEU A 93 -11.54 -9.69 -4.62
CA LEU A 93 -11.54 -9.80 -6.08
C LEU A 93 -11.13 -8.48 -6.76
N PHE A 94 -11.70 -7.37 -6.29
CA PHE A 94 -11.43 -6.03 -6.81
C PHE A 94 -9.95 -5.65 -6.69
N GLU A 95 -9.34 -5.97 -5.54
CA GLU A 95 -7.92 -5.69 -5.28
C GLU A 95 -7.00 -6.61 -6.10
N VAL A 96 -7.27 -7.92 -6.10
CA VAL A 96 -6.38 -8.89 -6.77
C VAL A 96 -6.44 -8.78 -8.30
N VAL A 97 -7.57 -8.37 -8.88
CA VAL A 97 -7.65 -8.06 -10.33
C VAL A 97 -6.87 -6.79 -10.69
N GLY A 98 -6.55 -5.95 -9.70
CA GLY A 98 -5.79 -4.71 -9.87
C GLY A 98 -6.64 -3.46 -10.04
N LEU A 99 -7.94 -3.53 -9.69
CA LEU A 99 -8.83 -2.38 -9.71
C LEU A 99 -8.73 -1.55 -8.43
N GLY A 100 -8.27 -2.11 -7.31
CA GLY A 100 -8.10 -1.40 -6.05
C GLY A 100 -6.91 -0.44 -6.03
N CYS A 101 -5.98 -0.63 -5.09
CA CYS A 101 -4.86 0.29 -4.86
C CYS A 101 -3.92 0.45 -6.06
N GLY A 102 -3.82 -0.60 -6.86
CA GLY A 102 -2.89 -0.70 -7.98
C GLY A 102 -3.31 0.11 -9.21
N PHE A 103 -4.43 0.83 -9.17
CA PHE A 103 -5.12 1.32 -10.36
C PHE A 103 -4.91 2.83 -10.65
N GLY A 104 -4.57 3.12 -11.89
CA GLY A 104 -4.70 4.45 -12.51
C GLY A 104 -3.60 5.47 -12.14
N PRO A 105 -3.80 6.74 -12.57
CA PRO A 105 -2.76 7.77 -12.52
C PRO A 105 -2.26 8.17 -11.12
N LEU A 106 -3.07 8.01 -10.05
CA LEU A 106 -2.60 8.27 -8.68
C LEU A 106 -1.66 7.19 -8.15
N ASN A 107 -1.60 6.03 -8.80
CA ASN A 107 -0.53 5.03 -8.63
C ASN A 107 0.53 5.14 -9.75
N ASN A 108 0.50 6.27 -10.47
CA ASN A 108 1.34 6.56 -11.62
C ASN A 108 1.35 5.49 -12.71
N ARG A 109 0.15 4.94 -12.97
CA ARG A 109 -0.12 4.05 -14.09
C ARG A 109 -1.02 4.75 -15.09
N PHE A 110 -0.48 5.01 -16.26
CA PHE A 110 -1.18 5.76 -17.29
C PHE A 110 -1.74 4.82 -18.37
N PHE A 111 -0.91 3.93 -18.91
CA PHE A 111 -1.33 3.00 -19.95
C PHE A 111 -0.48 1.72 -19.98
N PRO A 112 -1.06 0.53 -19.71
CA PRO A 112 -2.42 0.32 -19.17
C PRO A 112 -2.57 0.84 -17.73
N PRO A 113 -3.79 1.19 -17.28
CA PRO A 113 -4.03 1.71 -15.93
C PRO A 113 -3.96 0.63 -14.83
N LEU A 114 -3.84 -0.65 -15.21
CA LEU A 114 -3.70 -1.80 -14.31
C LEU A 114 -2.68 -2.79 -14.88
N GLY A 115 -2.10 -3.61 -14.00
CA GLY A 115 -1.10 -4.61 -14.36
C GLY A 115 -1.58 -6.00 -13.95
N SER A 116 -1.55 -6.34 -12.66
CA SER A 116 -2.21 -7.48 -12.00
C SER A 116 -2.67 -8.61 -12.94
N ALA A 117 -3.97 -8.70 -13.27
CA ALA A 117 -4.50 -9.77 -14.11
C ALA A 117 -3.85 -9.85 -15.50
N LEU A 118 -3.45 -8.72 -16.09
CA LEU A 118 -2.74 -8.70 -17.37
C LEU A 118 -1.37 -9.37 -17.27
N TYR A 119 -0.70 -9.30 -16.11
CA TYR A 119 0.59 -9.95 -15.86
C TYR A 119 0.43 -11.40 -15.39
N TRP A 120 -0.46 -11.65 -14.43
CA TRP A 120 -0.45 -12.90 -13.67
C TRP A 120 -1.18 -14.05 -14.37
N LEU A 121 -1.99 -13.75 -15.38
CA LEU A 121 -2.51 -14.75 -16.32
C LEU A 121 -1.50 -15.15 -17.41
N ARG A 122 -0.33 -14.48 -17.48
CA ARG A 122 0.70 -14.74 -18.49
C ARG A 122 1.85 -15.53 -17.87
N PRO A 123 2.19 -16.71 -18.43
CA PRO A 123 3.45 -17.38 -18.09
C PRO A 123 4.68 -16.51 -18.40
N SER A 124 5.82 -16.90 -17.83
CA SER A 124 7.15 -16.29 -18.00
C SER A 124 7.36 -14.88 -17.43
N THR A 125 6.29 -14.22 -16.99
CA THR A 125 6.35 -13.03 -16.15
C THR A 125 7.02 -13.34 -14.80
N ILE A 126 7.53 -12.33 -14.09
CA ILE A 126 8.23 -12.54 -12.82
C ILE A 126 7.23 -12.86 -11.70
N ARG A 127 7.57 -13.84 -10.85
CA ARG A 127 6.92 -14.16 -9.57
C ARG A 127 7.93 -14.11 -8.44
N LEU A 128 7.45 -13.80 -7.23
CA LEU A 128 8.30 -13.65 -6.05
C LEU A 128 7.82 -14.61 -4.94
N PRO A 129 8.31 -15.86 -4.88
CA PRO A 129 7.96 -16.75 -3.78
C PRO A 129 8.39 -16.14 -2.42
N PRO A 130 7.60 -16.27 -1.34
CA PRO A 130 7.87 -15.65 -0.04
C PRO A 130 9.13 -16.21 0.64
N TRP A 131 9.42 -17.50 0.44
CA TRP A 131 10.61 -18.16 0.97
C TRP A 131 11.31 -18.96 -0.14
N PRO A 132 12.06 -18.28 -1.03
CA PRO A 132 12.76 -18.93 -2.13
C PRO A 132 13.67 -20.05 -1.62
N GLY A 133 13.58 -21.25 -2.22
CA GLY A 133 14.42 -22.39 -1.83
C GLY A 133 13.98 -23.16 -0.59
N ARG A 134 12.91 -22.75 0.11
CA ARG A 134 12.45 -23.44 1.34
C ARG A 134 11.16 -24.23 1.17
N VAL A 135 10.21 -23.71 0.39
CA VAL A 135 8.93 -24.40 0.15
C VAL A 135 9.09 -25.31 -1.07
N PRO A 136 8.76 -26.61 -0.99
CA PRO A 136 8.80 -27.50 -2.14
C PRO A 136 7.96 -26.96 -3.30
N LEU A 137 8.39 -27.20 -4.53
CA LEU A 137 7.68 -26.81 -5.77
C LEU A 137 7.54 -25.30 -6.03
N THR A 138 8.19 -24.43 -5.24
CA THR A 138 8.15 -22.96 -5.43
C THR A 138 9.44 -22.36 -5.98
N ASN A 139 10.45 -23.17 -6.29
CA ASN A 139 11.74 -22.70 -6.81
C ASN A 139 11.62 -21.99 -8.16
N GLY A 140 12.51 -21.03 -8.40
CA GLY A 140 12.51 -20.18 -9.60
C GLY A 140 11.68 -18.91 -9.43
N ASP A 141 11.83 -18.02 -10.40
CA ASP A 141 11.26 -16.66 -10.42
C ASP A 141 10.36 -16.40 -11.64
N ALA A 142 10.22 -17.39 -12.54
CA ALA A 142 9.31 -17.34 -13.67
C ALA A 142 7.95 -17.93 -13.29
N ARG A 143 6.88 -17.20 -13.62
CA ARG A 143 5.50 -17.66 -13.49
C ARG A 143 5.26 -18.78 -14.50
N THR A 144 4.85 -19.95 -14.02
CA THR A 144 4.55 -21.12 -14.85
C THR A 144 3.07 -21.12 -15.26
N PRO A 145 2.64 -21.98 -16.21
CA PRO A 145 1.21 -22.16 -16.50
C PRO A 145 0.38 -22.59 -15.28
N VAL A 146 0.97 -23.35 -14.34
CA VAL A 146 0.30 -23.76 -13.10
C VAL A 146 0.03 -22.53 -12.21
N ASP A 147 0.97 -21.59 -12.14
CA ASP A 147 0.78 -20.34 -11.39
C ASP A 147 -0.37 -19.51 -11.98
N ALA A 148 -0.41 -19.39 -13.31
CA ALA A 148 -1.48 -18.69 -14.01
C ALA A 148 -2.85 -19.38 -13.81
N LEU A 149 -2.88 -20.71 -13.83
CA LEU A 149 -4.09 -21.49 -13.58
C LEU A 149 -4.60 -21.32 -12.14
N LEU A 150 -3.71 -21.36 -11.14
CA LEU A 150 -4.07 -21.13 -9.73
C LEU A 150 -4.66 -19.74 -9.53
N TYR A 151 -4.05 -18.72 -10.15
CA TYR A 151 -4.56 -17.36 -10.13
C TYR A 151 -5.94 -17.27 -10.81
N ALA A 152 -6.10 -17.84 -12.01
CA ALA A 152 -7.39 -17.87 -12.70
C ALA A 152 -8.48 -18.60 -11.89
N ALA A 153 -8.15 -19.74 -11.28
CA ALA A 153 -9.05 -20.49 -10.42
C ALA A 153 -9.50 -19.67 -9.20
N LEU A 154 -8.59 -18.91 -8.56
CA LEU A 154 -8.96 -18.01 -7.48
C LEU A 154 -10.00 -16.97 -7.93
N LEU A 155 -9.78 -16.34 -9.09
CA LEU A 155 -10.74 -15.36 -9.64
C LEU A 155 -12.10 -16.00 -9.90
N ILE A 156 -12.12 -17.21 -10.49
CA ILE A 156 -13.35 -17.94 -10.82
C ILE A 156 -14.11 -18.29 -9.54
N VAL A 157 -13.44 -18.84 -8.53
CA VAL A 157 -14.10 -19.22 -7.26
C VAL A 157 -14.63 -17.99 -6.53
N LEU A 158 -13.92 -16.86 -6.54
CA LEU A 158 -14.43 -15.60 -6.00
C LEU A 158 -15.72 -15.18 -6.72
N VAL A 159 -15.75 -15.23 -8.05
CA VAL A 159 -16.97 -14.91 -8.82
C VAL A 159 -18.10 -15.89 -8.49
N ILE A 160 -17.83 -17.19 -8.42
CA ILE A 160 -18.85 -18.20 -8.03
C ILE A 160 -19.45 -17.86 -6.67
N ALA A 161 -18.61 -17.52 -5.68
CA ALA A 161 -19.07 -17.18 -4.35
C ALA A 161 -19.94 -15.92 -4.32
N LEU A 162 -19.60 -14.89 -5.12
CA LEU A 162 -20.38 -13.66 -5.22
C LEU A 162 -21.79 -13.87 -5.77
N PHE A 163 -21.97 -14.84 -6.66
CA PHE A 163 -23.27 -15.18 -7.27
C PHE A 163 -23.95 -16.40 -6.62
N SER A 164 -23.43 -16.90 -5.50
CA SER A 164 -24.05 -17.99 -4.76
C SER A 164 -25.09 -17.49 -3.75
N ASP A 165 -26.10 -18.32 -3.51
CA ASP A 165 -27.12 -18.08 -2.48
C ASP A 165 -26.69 -18.61 -1.10
N GLY A 166 -27.41 -18.15 -0.07
CA GLY A 166 -27.19 -18.56 1.31
C GLY A 166 -27.64 -19.99 1.61
N THR A 167 -27.07 -20.59 2.64
CA THR A 167 -27.37 -21.96 3.08
C THR A 167 -28.63 -22.07 3.95
N GLY A 168 -29.38 -20.98 4.13
CA GLY A 168 -30.60 -20.92 4.92
C GLY A 168 -30.43 -20.33 6.32
N PRO A 169 -31.51 -20.25 7.11
CA PRO A 169 -31.56 -19.46 8.33
C PRO A 169 -30.53 -19.86 9.40
N ILE A 170 -30.07 -18.86 10.16
CA ILE A 170 -29.20 -19.02 11.34
C ILE A 170 -29.96 -18.45 12.54
N PRO A 171 -30.67 -19.29 13.32
CA PRO A 171 -31.52 -18.84 14.42
C PRO A 171 -30.78 -18.03 15.47
N GLU A 172 -29.52 -18.34 15.75
CA GLU A 172 -28.70 -17.63 16.74
C GLU A 172 -28.42 -16.18 16.34
N LEU A 173 -28.51 -15.85 15.05
CA LEU A 173 -28.31 -14.50 14.52
C LEU A 173 -29.62 -13.81 14.12
N GLY A 174 -30.75 -14.52 14.18
CA GLY A 174 -32.05 -14.00 13.73
C GLY A 174 -32.12 -13.73 12.22
N THR A 175 -31.29 -14.42 11.42
CA THR A 175 -31.15 -14.18 9.97
C THR A 175 -31.84 -15.29 9.17
N ASP A 176 -32.53 -14.94 8.10
CA ASP A 176 -33.27 -15.90 7.26
C ASP A 176 -32.46 -16.38 6.03
N VAL A 177 -31.46 -15.61 5.60
CA VAL A 177 -30.69 -15.89 4.37
C VAL A 177 -29.50 -16.82 4.65
N GLY A 178 -28.82 -16.60 5.78
CA GLY A 178 -27.67 -17.40 6.21
C GLY A 178 -26.33 -16.92 5.68
N VAL A 179 -25.46 -17.88 5.34
CA VAL A 179 -24.08 -17.66 4.89
C VAL A 179 -23.78 -18.43 3.60
N LEU A 180 -22.66 -18.11 2.96
CA LEU A 180 -22.17 -18.84 1.79
C LEU A 180 -21.81 -20.30 2.14
N PRO A 181 -21.93 -21.23 1.17
CA PRO A 181 -21.50 -22.61 1.35
C PRO A 181 -20.02 -22.72 1.76
N ALA A 182 -19.73 -23.46 2.83
CA ALA A 182 -18.39 -23.56 3.42
C ALA A 182 -17.30 -24.02 2.44
N TRP A 183 -17.64 -24.85 1.44
CA TRP A 183 -16.67 -25.30 0.42
C TRP A 183 -16.09 -24.13 -0.39
N GLN A 184 -16.86 -23.05 -0.60
CA GLN A 184 -16.41 -21.87 -1.32
C GLN A 184 -15.37 -21.10 -0.50
N ILE A 185 -15.61 -20.97 0.80
CA ILE A 185 -14.67 -20.35 1.74
C ILE A 185 -13.36 -21.15 1.80
N TRP A 186 -13.44 -22.48 1.93
CA TRP A 186 -12.28 -23.36 1.87
C TRP A 186 -11.53 -23.28 0.54
N ALA A 187 -12.25 -23.22 -0.59
CA ALA A 187 -11.65 -23.12 -1.91
C ALA A 187 -10.91 -21.79 -2.10
N VAL A 188 -11.50 -20.66 -1.69
CA VAL A 188 -10.83 -19.35 -1.72
C VAL A 188 -9.56 -19.37 -0.89
N LEU A 189 -9.62 -19.87 0.35
CA LEU A 189 -8.45 -19.93 1.24
C LEU A 189 -7.36 -20.85 0.70
N GLY A 190 -7.73 -22.04 0.22
CA GLY A 190 -6.79 -23.00 -0.35
C GLY A 190 -6.08 -22.45 -1.59
N LEU A 191 -6.84 -21.85 -2.51
CA LEU A 191 -6.28 -21.24 -3.73
C LEU A 191 -5.40 -20.04 -3.39
N LEU A 192 -5.83 -19.15 -2.50
CA LEU A 192 -5.05 -17.99 -2.06
C LEU A 192 -3.75 -18.42 -1.37
N ALA A 193 -3.80 -19.45 -0.52
CA ALA A 193 -2.62 -19.97 0.18
C ALA A 193 -1.63 -20.58 -0.81
N VAL A 194 -2.08 -21.46 -1.71
CA VAL A 194 -1.18 -22.11 -2.68
C VAL A 194 -0.62 -21.10 -3.68
N ALA A 195 -1.45 -20.17 -4.19
CA ALA A 195 -0.99 -19.08 -5.05
C ALA A 195 0.02 -18.18 -4.33
N GLY A 196 -0.27 -17.81 -3.07
CA GLY A 196 0.61 -16.97 -2.24
C GLY A 196 1.95 -17.61 -1.90
N LEU A 197 1.98 -18.93 -1.67
CA LEU A 197 3.23 -19.68 -1.46
C LEU A 197 4.09 -19.75 -2.72
N ARG A 198 3.48 -19.75 -3.90
CA ARG A 198 4.20 -19.74 -5.18
C ARG A 198 4.60 -18.33 -5.61
N ASP A 199 3.79 -17.35 -5.26
CA ASP A 199 4.00 -15.94 -5.56
C ASP A 199 3.34 -15.02 -4.50
N LYS A 200 4.16 -14.47 -3.62
CA LYS A 200 3.69 -13.61 -2.52
C LYS A 200 2.97 -12.35 -3.03
N VAL A 201 3.26 -11.92 -4.26
CA VAL A 201 2.64 -10.74 -4.87
C VAL A 201 1.12 -10.92 -4.95
N ILE A 202 0.64 -12.11 -5.33
CA ILE A 202 -0.79 -12.39 -5.42
C ILE A 202 -1.45 -12.32 -4.04
N PHE A 203 -0.81 -12.89 -3.02
CA PHE A 203 -1.32 -12.84 -1.64
C PHE A 203 -1.44 -11.42 -1.11
N LEU A 204 -0.40 -10.61 -1.30
CA LEU A 204 -0.36 -9.21 -0.87
C LEU A 204 -1.33 -8.34 -1.67
N ALA A 205 -1.46 -8.59 -2.98
CA ALA A 205 -2.40 -7.88 -3.83
C ALA A 205 -3.86 -8.23 -3.53
N ALA A 206 -4.15 -9.47 -3.14
CA ALA A 206 -5.45 -9.87 -2.61
C ALA A 206 -5.70 -9.36 -1.19
N ARG A 207 -4.73 -8.67 -0.57
CA ARG A 207 -4.78 -8.20 0.81
C ARG A 207 -5.10 -9.35 1.76
N GLY A 208 -4.40 -10.47 1.59
CA GLY A 208 -4.63 -11.71 2.35
C GLY A 208 -4.55 -11.51 3.86
N GLU A 209 -3.78 -10.53 4.33
CA GLU A 209 -3.71 -10.12 5.73
C GLU A 209 -5.00 -9.47 6.27
N VAL A 210 -5.80 -8.85 5.39
CA VAL A 210 -7.08 -8.23 5.73
C VAL A 210 -8.23 -9.14 5.34
N TYR A 211 -8.48 -9.30 4.04
CA TYR A 211 -9.66 -10.04 3.56
C TYR A 211 -9.48 -11.54 3.77
N GLY A 212 -8.27 -12.08 3.63
CA GLY A 212 -8.02 -13.49 3.96
C GLY A 212 -8.33 -13.80 5.43
N SER A 213 -8.01 -12.89 6.35
CA SER A 213 -8.36 -13.03 7.78
C SER A 213 -9.88 -13.05 8.01
N PHE A 214 -10.65 -12.21 7.31
CA PHE A 214 -12.12 -12.28 7.33
C PHE A 214 -12.64 -13.59 6.71
N VAL A 215 -12.05 -14.05 5.61
CA VAL A 215 -12.44 -15.33 4.99
C VAL A 215 -12.16 -16.51 5.93
N VAL A 216 -11.10 -16.48 6.74
CA VAL A 216 -10.90 -17.46 7.81
C VAL A 216 -11.98 -17.34 8.89
N ALA A 217 -12.39 -16.12 9.27
CA ALA A 217 -13.51 -15.92 10.20
C ALA A 217 -14.82 -16.56 9.69
N PHE A 218 -15.04 -16.58 8.37
CA PHE A 218 -16.19 -17.21 7.72
C PHE A 218 -16.21 -18.74 7.79
N LEU A 219 -15.15 -19.37 8.28
CA LEU A 219 -15.14 -20.81 8.57
C LEU A 219 -15.87 -21.14 9.88
N PHE A 220 -16.14 -20.15 10.73
CA PHE A 220 -16.90 -20.30 11.97
C PHE A 220 -18.40 -20.17 11.71
N SER A 221 -19.22 -20.62 12.65
CA SER A 221 -20.68 -20.63 12.54
C SER A 221 -21.33 -19.65 13.51
N GLY A 222 -22.49 -19.11 13.13
CA GLY A 222 -23.32 -18.27 14.00
C GLY A 222 -22.54 -17.09 14.60
N VAL A 223 -22.67 -16.93 15.91
CA VAL A 223 -22.09 -15.82 16.69
C VAL A 223 -20.56 -15.78 16.59
N ASP A 224 -19.89 -16.93 16.56
CA ASP A 224 -18.42 -17.02 16.52
C ASP A 224 -17.84 -16.36 15.25
N MET A 225 -18.55 -16.43 14.12
CA MET A 225 -18.13 -15.76 12.88
C MET A 225 -18.13 -14.23 13.04
N ILE A 226 -19.18 -13.68 13.67
CA ILE A 226 -19.31 -12.24 13.90
C ILE A 226 -18.26 -11.76 14.89
N ILE A 227 -18.05 -12.49 16.00
CA ILE A 227 -17.01 -12.17 16.99
C ILE A 227 -15.62 -12.20 16.33
N ALA A 228 -15.32 -13.23 15.54
CA ALA A 228 -14.06 -13.33 14.82
C ALA A 228 -13.85 -12.15 13.85
N ALA A 229 -14.88 -11.76 13.10
CA ALA A 229 -14.80 -10.59 12.21
C ALA A 229 -14.56 -9.28 12.99
N LYS A 230 -15.25 -9.07 14.11
CA LYS A 230 -15.02 -7.91 15.00
C LYS A 230 -13.59 -7.89 15.55
N LEU A 231 -13.06 -9.06 15.95
CA LEU A 231 -11.68 -9.20 16.42
C LEU A 231 -10.65 -8.90 15.30
N VAL A 232 -10.91 -9.33 14.06
CA VAL A 232 -10.07 -8.97 12.90
C VAL A 232 -10.06 -7.45 12.70
N CYS A 233 -11.22 -6.78 12.73
CA CYS A 233 -11.30 -5.31 12.69
C CYS A 233 -10.47 -4.66 13.80
N LEU A 234 -10.57 -5.18 15.03
CA LEU A 234 -9.83 -4.69 16.19
C LEU A 234 -8.31 -4.76 15.96
N VAL A 235 -7.81 -5.91 15.48
CA VAL A 235 -6.38 -6.08 15.19
C VAL A 235 -5.91 -5.14 14.08
N ILE A 236 -6.72 -4.94 13.05
CA ILE A 236 -6.40 -4.01 11.95
C ILE A 236 -6.22 -2.59 12.48
N TRP A 237 -7.20 -2.06 13.22
CA TRP A 237 -7.13 -0.68 13.70
C TRP A 237 -6.06 -0.49 14.78
N ILE A 238 -5.98 -1.37 15.78
CA ILE A 238 -4.94 -1.26 16.82
C ILE A 238 -3.55 -1.47 16.23
N GLY A 239 -3.38 -2.40 15.29
CA GLY A 239 -2.13 -2.61 14.58
C GLY A 239 -1.71 -1.37 13.79
N ALA A 240 -2.66 -0.77 13.07
CA ALA A 240 -2.44 0.46 12.30
C ALA A 240 -2.15 1.68 13.18
N ALA A 241 -2.78 1.80 14.35
CA ALA A 241 -2.48 2.84 15.32
C ALA A 241 -1.09 2.63 15.97
N THR A 242 -0.78 1.40 16.37
CA THR A 242 0.50 1.04 17.00
C THR A 242 1.67 1.34 16.07
N SER A 243 1.53 1.03 14.79
CA SER A 243 2.59 1.29 13.81
C SER A 243 2.86 2.79 13.62
N LYS A 244 1.88 3.67 13.89
CA LYS A 244 2.01 5.14 13.85
C LYS A 244 2.69 5.76 15.08
N LEU A 245 2.99 4.97 16.12
CA LEU A 245 3.76 5.39 17.30
C LEU A 245 5.25 5.53 17.00
N ASN A 246 5.58 6.45 16.09
CA ASN A 246 6.94 6.66 15.59
C ASN A 246 7.15 8.15 15.23
N LYS A 247 8.38 8.51 14.82
CA LYS A 247 8.71 9.89 14.42
C LYS A 247 8.42 10.19 12.94
N HIS A 248 8.04 9.20 12.16
CA HIS A 248 7.77 9.27 10.73
C HIS A 248 6.34 9.74 10.41
N PHE A 249 5.35 9.34 11.21
CA PHE A 249 3.94 9.61 10.90
C PHE A 249 3.58 11.10 10.71
N PRO A 250 4.14 12.06 11.48
CA PRO A 250 3.90 13.49 11.21
C PRO A 250 4.29 13.94 9.79
N PHE A 251 5.29 13.29 9.17
CA PHE A 251 5.71 13.57 7.79
C PHE A 251 4.68 13.08 6.77
N VAL A 252 4.04 11.94 7.05
CA VAL A 252 2.93 11.45 6.22
C VAL A 252 1.76 12.43 6.28
N ILE A 253 1.40 12.90 7.48
CA ILE A 253 0.32 13.88 7.66
C ILE A 253 0.62 15.17 6.91
N SER A 254 1.81 15.76 7.05
CA SER A 254 2.11 17.01 6.33
C SER A 254 2.03 16.84 4.81
N THR A 255 2.52 15.71 4.29
CA THR A 255 2.52 15.41 2.85
C THR A 255 1.12 15.13 2.31
N MET A 256 0.33 14.35 3.05
CA MET A 256 -1.05 14.03 2.72
C MET A 256 -1.91 15.28 2.71
N MET A 257 -1.79 16.11 3.75
CA MET A 257 -2.62 17.30 3.89
C MET A 257 -2.23 18.40 2.90
N SER A 258 -0.96 18.50 2.49
CA SER A 258 -0.55 19.40 1.40
C SER A 258 -1.04 18.90 0.04
N ASN A 259 -1.25 17.59 -0.15
CA ASN A 259 -1.82 17.03 -1.38
C ASN A 259 -3.36 16.98 -1.40
N ASN A 260 -4.02 17.25 -0.27
CA ASN A 260 -5.47 17.11 -0.14
C ASN A 260 -6.23 18.01 -1.16
N PRO A 261 -7.14 17.45 -1.98
CA PRO A 261 -7.86 18.18 -3.01
C PRO A 261 -9.01 19.04 -2.48
N VAL A 262 -9.54 18.71 -1.29
CA VAL A 262 -10.62 19.42 -0.59
C VAL A 262 -10.05 20.68 0.06
N ILE A 263 -8.86 20.61 0.65
CA ILE A 263 -8.17 21.75 1.24
C ILE A 263 -7.50 22.55 0.12
N ARG A 264 -8.22 23.46 -0.53
CA ARG A 264 -7.67 24.25 -1.66
C ARG A 264 -6.79 25.44 -1.27
N PRO A 265 -7.09 26.23 -0.22
CA PRO A 265 -6.32 27.43 0.06
C PRO A 265 -4.87 27.13 0.45
N ARG A 266 -3.91 27.69 -0.32
CA ARG A 266 -2.46 27.50 -0.09
C ARG A 266 -2.03 27.88 1.32
N TRP A 267 -2.62 28.93 1.89
CA TRP A 267 -2.30 29.38 3.25
C TRP A 267 -2.65 28.34 4.34
N ILE A 268 -3.66 27.49 4.13
CA ILE A 268 -3.99 26.39 5.04
C ILE A 268 -2.92 25.29 4.90
N LYS A 269 -2.60 24.91 3.66
CA LYS A 269 -1.57 23.89 3.37
C LYS A 269 -0.21 24.26 3.97
N ARG A 270 0.20 25.54 3.85
CA ARG A 270 1.44 26.07 4.45
C ARG A 270 1.51 25.90 5.97
N ARG A 271 0.37 25.86 6.70
CA ARG A 271 0.34 25.67 8.17
C ARG A 271 0.69 24.26 8.62
N PHE A 272 0.72 23.28 7.71
CA PHE A 272 1.20 21.92 8.00
C PHE A 272 2.74 21.83 8.08
N PHE A 273 3.46 22.92 7.79
CA PHE A 273 4.91 23.01 7.86
C PHE A 273 5.36 23.94 8.99
N GLU A 274 6.59 23.75 9.49
CA GLU A 274 7.12 24.54 10.61
C GLU A 274 7.24 26.02 10.24
N ARG A 275 7.81 26.34 9.07
CA ARG A 275 7.90 27.71 8.56
C ARG A 275 8.09 27.73 7.03
N PHE A 276 7.00 27.76 6.28
CA PHE A 276 7.08 27.92 4.82
C PHE A 276 7.65 29.31 4.42
N PRO A 277 8.53 29.41 3.41
CA PRO A 277 9.07 28.36 2.51
C PRO A 277 10.45 27.81 2.94
N ASP A 278 10.93 28.17 4.12
CA ASP A 278 12.32 27.94 4.55
C ASP A 278 12.49 26.64 5.34
N ASP A 279 11.44 26.23 6.05
CA ASP A 279 11.38 25.01 6.85
C ASP A 279 10.12 24.20 6.53
N LEU A 280 10.31 23.15 5.73
CA LEU A 280 9.28 22.21 5.30
C LEU A 280 9.19 20.96 6.18
N ARG A 281 9.76 20.99 7.39
CA ARG A 281 9.49 19.93 8.38
C ARG A 281 8.05 19.98 8.86
N PRO A 282 7.46 18.87 9.33
CA PRO A 282 6.08 18.83 9.80
C PRO A 282 5.88 19.83 10.93
N GLY A 283 4.95 20.77 10.77
CA GLY A 283 4.64 21.79 11.77
C GLY A 283 3.80 21.25 12.94
N ARG A 284 3.44 22.15 13.87
CA ARG A 284 2.63 21.81 15.06
C ARG A 284 1.28 21.18 14.70
N LEU A 285 0.61 21.68 13.65
CA LEU A 285 -0.68 21.15 13.20
C LEU A 285 -0.55 19.69 12.72
N SER A 286 0.49 19.39 11.94
CA SER A 286 0.78 18.03 11.46
C SER A 286 1.06 17.07 12.60
N ARG A 287 1.87 17.50 13.58
CA ARG A 287 2.16 16.69 14.78
C ARG A 287 0.90 16.45 15.62
N GLY A 288 0.10 17.48 15.86
CA GLY A 288 -1.14 17.37 16.62
C GLY A 288 -2.15 16.43 15.95
N LEU A 289 -2.38 16.61 14.64
CA LEU A 289 -3.28 15.75 13.87
C LEU A 289 -2.78 14.30 13.81
N ALA A 290 -1.47 14.08 13.66
CA ALA A 290 -0.88 12.75 13.70
C ALA A 290 -1.19 12.01 15.02
N HIS A 291 -0.97 12.66 16.17
CA HIS A 291 -1.27 12.04 17.46
C HIS A 291 -2.78 11.85 17.69
N PHE A 292 -3.61 12.83 17.31
CA PHE A 292 -5.06 12.72 17.45
C PHE A 292 -5.65 11.61 16.60
N SER A 293 -5.24 11.49 15.33
CA SER A 293 -5.65 10.41 14.44
C SER A 293 -5.21 9.04 14.96
N THR A 294 -3.99 8.94 15.51
CA THR A 294 -3.48 7.70 16.13
C THR A 294 -4.32 7.31 17.35
N ALA A 295 -4.71 8.28 18.17
CA ALA A 295 -5.55 8.04 19.34
C ALA A 295 -6.96 7.56 18.95
N ILE A 296 -7.59 8.17 17.93
CA ILE A 296 -8.89 7.71 17.42
C ILE A 296 -8.79 6.27 16.93
N GLU A 297 -7.81 5.99 16.06
CA GLU A 297 -7.63 4.68 15.44
C GLU A 297 -7.28 3.58 16.47
N GLY A 298 -6.64 3.93 17.59
CA GLY A 298 -6.32 2.98 18.65
C GLY A 298 -7.42 2.79 19.70
N LEU A 299 -8.16 3.85 20.06
CA LEU A 299 -9.06 3.84 21.21
C LEU A 299 -10.54 3.62 20.83
N VAL A 300 -11.02 4.21 19.74
CA VAL A 300 -12.44 4.11 19.36
C VAL A 300 -12.83 2.68 18.99
N PRO A 301 -12.00 1.85 18.34
CA PRO A 301 -12.28 0.43 18.15
C PRO A 301 -12.52 -0.34 19.44
N LEU A 302 -11.80 -0.01 20.53
CA LEU A 302 -12.02 -0.64 21.84
C LEU A 302 -13.39 -0.26 22.38
N VAL A 303 -13.79 1.01 22.25
CA VAL A 303 -15.13 1.47 22.66
C VAL A 303 -16.19 0.73 21.84
N LEU A 304 -16.05 0.65 20.52
CA LEU A 304 -16.97 -0.09 19.65
C LEU A 304 -17.08 -1.55 20.05
N PHE A 305 -15.95 -2.22 20.27
CA PHE A 305 -15.89 -3.64 20.57
C PHE A 305 -16.50 -4.01 21.92
N PHE A 306 -16.36 -3.15 22.95
CA PHE A 306 -16.91 -3.40 24.29
C PHE A 306 -18.27 -2.72 24.53
N SER A 307 -18.77 -1.94 23.57
CA SER A 307 -20.11 -1.36 23.63
C SER A 307 -21.15 -2.34 23.09
N HIS A 308 -22.26 -2.51 23.81
CA HIS A 308 -23.33 -3.46 23.48
C HIS A 308 -24.62 -2.73 23.02
N GLY A 309 -24.46 -1.75 22.13
CA GLY A 309 -25.54 -0.90 21.61
C GLY A 309 -25.73 0.45 22.32
N GLY A 310 -26.80 1.16 21.93
CA GLY A 310 -27.17 2.47 22.49
C GLY A 310 -26.28 3.64 22.05
N TRP A 311 -26.33 4.75 22.79
CA TRP A 311 -25.65 5.99 22.44
C TRP A 311 -24.12 5.86 22.39
N VAL A 312 -23.52 5.00 23.22
CA VAL A 312 -22.06 4.80 23.24
C VAL A 312 -21.60 4.19 21.91
N THR A 313 -22.24 3.10 21.47
CA THR A 313 -21.96 2.48 20.16
C THR A 313 -22.21 3.46 19.03
N ALA A 314 -23.33 4.19 19.05
CA ALA A 314 -23.66 5.16 18.00
C ALA A 314 -22.61 6.28 17.88
N ILE A 315 -22.17 6.87 18.99
CA ILE A 315 -21.14 7.92 18.98
C ILE A 315 -19.81 7.35 18.49
N ALA A 316 -19.39 6.19 18.98
CA ALA A 316 -18.14 5.57 18.57
C ALA A 316 -18.15 5.20 17.06
N ALA A 317 -19.26 4.69 16.56
CA ALA A 317 -19.46 4.40 15.14
C ALA A 317 -19.37 5.68 14.30
N VAL A 318 -20.09 6.75 14.69
CA VAL A 318 -20.04 8.04 14.00
C VAL A 318 -18.62 8.61 13.96
N VAL A 319 -17.88 8.53 15.06
CA VAL A 319 -16.48 8.99 15.10
C VAL A 319 -15.61 8.17 14.14
N MET A 320 -15.76 6.85 14.08
CA MET A 320 -15.01 6.00 13.14
C MET A 320 -15.38 6.27 11.68
N LEU A 321 -16.67 6.50 11.39
CA LEU A 321 -17.14 6.84 10.04
C LEU A 321 -16.57 8.19 9.59
N ILE A 322 -16.56 9.20 10.47
CA ILE A 322 -15.94 10.51 10.20
C ILE A 322 -14.43 10.36 10.00
N PHE A 323 -13.76 9.52 10.81
CA PHE A 323 -12.34 9.25 10.69
C PHE A 323 -11.98 8.65 9.32
N HIS A 324 -12.67 7.58 8.90
CA HIS A 324 -12.46 6.96 7.59
C HIS A 324 -12.86 7.89 6.44
N PHE A 325 -13.94 8.65 6.59
CA PHE A 325 -14.34 9.66 5.59
C PHE A 325 -13.28 10.76 5.45
N GLY A 326 -12.66 11.19 6.57
CA GLY A 326 -11.56 12.14 6.55
C GLY A 326 -10.37 11.66 5.71
N ILE A 327 -9.96 10.39 5.89
CA ILE A 327 -8.91 9.75 5.09
C ILE A 327 -9.33 9.65 3.62
N LEU A 328 -10.54 9.16 3.36
CA LEU A 328 -11.09 8.99 2.01
C LEU A 328 -11.12 10.33 1.24
N SER A 329 -11.60 11.39 1.90
CA SER A 329 -11.73 12.74 1.32
C SER A 329 -10.38 13.39 0.99
N ALA A 330 -9.29 12.96 1.62
CA ALA A 330 -7.95 13.44 1.31
C ALA A 330 -7.42 12.94 -0.04
N ILE A 331 -8.07 11.92 -0.65
CA ILE A 331 -7.66 11.21 -1.87
C ILE A 331 -6.12 11.11 -1.94
N PRO A 332 -5.48 10.46 -0.96
CA PRO A 332 -4.04 10.44 -0.90
C PRO A 332 -3.49 9.58 -2.04
N MET A 333 -2.31 9.93 -2.55
CA MET A 333 -1.65 9.12 -3.58
C MET A 333 -1.33 7.73 -3.02
N GLY A 334 -1.56 6.69 -3.83
CA GLY A 334 -1.26 5.31 -3.46
C GLY A 334 -2.11 4.75 -2.31
N VAL A 335 -3.36 5.20 -2.14
CA VAL A 335 -4.25 4.76 -1.05
C VAL A 335 -5.43 3.92 -1.54
N PRO A 336 -5.76 2.79 -0.87
CA PRO A 336 -6.99 2.07 -1.14
C PRO A 336 -8.14 2.93 -0.64
N LEU A 337 -8.80 3.60 -1.58
CA LEU A 337 -10.01 4.34 -1.29
C LEU A 337 -11.13 3.36 -0.92
N GLU A 338 -11.18 2.24 -1.64
CA GLU A 338 -12.14 1.15 -1.46
C GLU A 338 -12.00 0.48 -0.09
N TRP A 339 -10.78 0.32 0.44
CA TRP A 339 -10.58 -0.20 1.80
C TRP A 339 -11.23 0.70 2.85
N ASN A 340 -11.14 2.04 2.73
CA ASN A 340 -11.79 2.93 3.69
C ASN A 340 -13.31 2.81 3.64
N VAL A 341 -13.88 2.66 2.43
CA VAL A 341 -15.32 2.40 2.25
C VAL A 341 -15.71 1.06 2.86
N PHE A 342 -14.92 0.02 2.62
CA PHE A 342 -15.10 -1.29 3.23
C PHE A 342 -15.06 -1.22 4.77
N MET A 343 -14.09 -0.51 5.36
CA MET A 343 -14.02 -0.38 6.81
C MET A 343 -15.21 0.40 7.40
N MET A 344 -15.72 1.41 6.70
CA MET A 344 -16.97 2.08 7.08
C MET A 344 -18.17 1.12 7.04
N PHE A 345 -18.27 0.30 6.00
CA PHE A 345 -19.29 -0.75 5.93
C PHE A 345 -19.12 -1.78 7.04
N ALA A 346 -17.90 -2.21 7.36
CA ALA A 346 -17.62 -3.15 8.46
C ALA A 346 -18.03 -2.58 9.83
N VAL A 347 -17.85 -1.28 10.07
CA VAL A 347 -18.38 -0.61 11.27
C VAL A 347 -19.90 -0.77 11.35
N LEU A 348 -20.60 -0.50 10.25
CA LEU A 348 -22.06 -0.60 10.20
C LEU A 348 -22.53 -2.05 10.34
N ALA A 349 -22.09 -2.95 9.46
CA ALA A 349 -22.54 -4.35 9.45
C ALA A 349 -22.20 -5.10 10.74
N LEU A 350 -20.99 -4.95 11.27
CA LEU A 350 -20.56 -5.73 12.44
C LEU A 350 -20.89 -5.07 13.78
N PHE A 351 -20.59 -3.77 13.94
CA PHE A 351 -20.67 -3.13 15.25
C PHE A 351 -22.00 -2.42 15.50
N VAL A 352 -22.71 -2.01 14.45
CA VAL A 352 -24.05 -1.42 14.57
C VAL A 352 -25.12 -2.50 14.36
N GLY A 353 -25.03 -3.29 13.29
CA GLY A 353 -25.99 -4.35 12.95
C GLY A 353 -26.04 -5.45 14.00
N HIS A 354 -24.88 -5.91 14.48
CA HIS A 354 -24.78 -6.93 15.53
C HIS A 354 -24.27 -6.35 16.86
N SER A 355 -24.79 -5.20 17.28
CA SER A 355 -24.30 -4.49 18.47
C SER A 355 -24.48 -5.27 19.78
N ASP A 356 -25.40 -6.22 19.82
CA ASP A 356 -25.70 -7.10 20.94
C ASP A 356 -24.70 -8.25 21.13
N ILE A 357 -23.99 -8.64 20.06
CA ILE A 357 -23.01 -9.74 20.09
C ILE A 357 -21.66 -9.28 20.66
N GLY A 358 -21.22 -9.89 21.76
CA GLY A 358 -19.95 -9.60 22.44
C GLY A 358 -19.10 -10.84 22.74
N LEU A 359 -17.97 -10.65 23.43
CA LEU A 359 -17.07 -11.75 23.82
C LEU A 359 -17.72 -12.78 24.76
N ALA A 360 -18.77 -12.40 25.48
CA ALA A 360 -19.48 -13.29 26.39
C ALA A 360 -20.28 -14.38 25.64
N ASP A 361 -20.61 -14.13 24.37
CA ASP A 361 -21.41 -15.02 23.52
C ASP A 361 -20.56 -16.04 22.75
N LEU A 362 -19.24 -16.05 22.99
CA LEU A 362 -18.29 -16.94 22.34
C LEU A 362 -18.62 -18.41 22.62
N GLN A 363 -18.78 -19.20 21.55
CA GLN A 363 -19.15 -20.62 21.63
C GLN A 363 -17.94 -21.56 21.45
N SER A 364 -16.83 -21.08 20.87
CA SER A 364 -15.61 -21.85 20.68
C SER A 364 -14.33 -21.02 20.87
N PRO A 365 -13.17 -21.65 21.15
CA PRO A 365 -11.92 -20.92 21.29
C PRO A 365 -11.32 -20.44 19.95
N TRP A 366 -11.86 -20.87 18.80
CA TRP A 366 -11.24 -20.65 17.50
C TRP A 366 -11.17 -19.18 17.04
N PRO A 367 -12.19 -18.33 17.28
CA PRO A 367 -12.07 -16.88 17.07
C PRO A 367 -10.90 -16.25 17.82
N ILE A 368 -10.59 -16.73 19.04
CA ILE A 368 -9.47 -16.24 19.84
C ILE A 368 -8.13 -16.73 19.26
N VAL A 369 -8.06 -17.97 18.79
CA VAL A 369 -6.87 -18.49 18.10
C VAL A 369 -6.57 -17.67 16.84
N LEU A 370 -7.60 -17.37 16.04
CA LEU A 370 -7.47 -16.48 14.88
C LEU A 370 -6.97 -15.09 15.30
N PHE A 371 -7.57 -14.49 16.32
CA PHE A 371 -7.13 -13.20 16.85
C PHE A 371 -5.65 -13.21 17.24
N VAL A 372 -5.20 -14.22 17.98
CA VAL A 372 -3.79 -14.35 18.41
C VAL A 372 -2.87 -14.53 17.20
N ALA A 373 -3.28 -15.30 16.18
CA ALA A 373 -2.48 -15.50 14.97
C ALA A 373 -2.33 -14.20 14.16
N VAL A 374 -3.41 -13.44 13.95
CA VAL A 374 -3.37 -12.17 13.23
C VAL A 374 -2.60 -11.12 14.04
N ALA A 375 -2.90 -10.96 15.33
CA ALA A 375 -2.19 -10.03 16.21
C ALA A 375 -0.69 -10.36 16.34
N GLY A 376 -0.36 -11.65 16.43
CA GLY A 376 1.01 -12.13 16.43
C GLY A 376 1.75 -11.79 15.13
N THR A 377 1.08 -11.90 13.98
CA THR A 377 1.64 -11.50 12.68
C THR A 377 1.96 -10.00 12.65
N VAL A 378 1.05 -9.16 13.15
CA VAL A 378 1.26 -7.71 13.28
C VAL A 378 2.44 -7.40 14.21
N ALA A 379 2.51 -8.07 15.37
CA ALA A 379 3.57 -7.88 16.35
C ALA A 379 4.94 -8.28 15.78
N ILE A 380 5.05 -9.47 15.17
CA ILE A 380 6.26 -9.93 14.49
C ILE A 380 6.63 -8.96 13.37
N GLY A 381 5.65 -8.45 12.64
CA GLY A 381 5.83 -7.42 11.63
C GLY A 381 6.57 -6.21 12.16
N ASN A 382 6.07 -5.61 13.25
CA ASN A 382 6.66 -4.41 13.84
C ASN A 382 8.01 -4.65 14.53
N LEU A 383 8.27 -5.87 15.00
CA LEU A 383 9.56 -6.27 15.59
C LEU A 383 10.62 -6.59 14.52
N PHE A 384 10.23 -7.21 13.41
CA PHE A 384 11.13 -7.70 12.36
C PHE A 384 10.67 -7.25 10.96
N PRO A 385 10.60 -5.92 10.71
CA PRO A 385 10.09 -5.35 9.46
C PRO A 385 10.75 -5.89 8.19
N ARG A 386 12.05 -6.18 8.24
CA ARG A 386 12.79 -6.78 7.11
C ARG A 386 12.24 -8.15 6.68
N LYS A 387 11.62 -8.91 7.59
CA LYS A 387 11.12 -10.26 7.33
C LYS A 387 9.64 -10.32 6.96
N VAL A 388 8.89 -9.31 7.37
CA VAL A 388 7.43 -9.27 7.20
C VAL A 388 7.07 -7.93 6.58
N SER A 389 6.43 -8.03 5.42
CA SER A 389 5.89 -6.88 4.69
C SER A 389 5.12 -5.94 5.60
N PHE A 390 5.15 -4.66 5.26
CA PHE A 390 4.43 -3.63 5.99
C PHE A 390 2.90 -3.87 5.97
N LEU A 391 2.40 -4.61 4.97
CA LEU A 391 1.01 -5.02 4.82
C LEU A 391 0.56 -5.90 6.01
N PRO A 392 1.05 -7.16 6.19
CA PRO A 392 0.76 -7.94 7.39
C PRO A 392 1.21 -7.29 8.70
N GLY A 393 2.23 -6.42 8.67
CA GLY A 393 2.67 -5.64 9.82
C GLY A 393 1.73 -4.50 10.22
N MET A 394 0.63 -4.26 9.47
CA MET A 394 -0.30 -3.15 9.66
C MET A 394 0.40 -1.79 9.73
N ARG A 395 1.51 -1.61 9.02
CA ARG A 395 2.26 -0.33 8.97
C ARG A 395 1.70 0.65 7.93
N TYR A 396 0.41 0.54 7.63
CA TYR A 396 -0.27 1.37 6.63
C TYR A 396 -0.14 2.85 6.96
N TYR A 397 0.47 3.60 6.04
CA TYR A 397 0.63 5.06 6.14
C TYR A 397 1.31 5.53 7.43
N ALA A 398 2.08 4.66 8.09
CA ALA A 398 2.79 4.99 9.31
C ALA A 398 4.07 5.80 9.06
N GLY A 399 4.43 6.04 7.80
CA GLY A 399 5.71 6.68 7.46
C GLY A 399 6.88 5.72 7.50
N ASN A 400 6.65 4.43 7.74
CA ASN A 400 7.65 3.43 8.05
C ASN A 400 7.45 2.13 7.24
N TRP A 401 8.08 2.05 6.07
CA TRP A 401 8.05 0.86 5.19
C TRP A 401 9.38 0.70 4.46
N ASP A 402 9.68 -0.52 4.02
CA ASP A 402 10.87 -0.84 3.26
C ASP A 402 10.84 -0.10 1.91
N THR A 403 11.94 0.55 1.53
CA THR A 403 12.01 1.33 0.29
C THR A 403 13.33 1.09 -0.43
N THR A 404 13.36 1.30 -1.75
CA THR A 404 14.59 1.17 -2.52
C THR A 404 14.70 2.27 -3.57
N LEU A 405 15.93 2.66 -3.90
CA LEU A 405 16.23 3.56 -5.01
C LEU A 405 17.16 2.85 -5.98
N TRP A 406 16.81 2.86 -7.26
CA TRP A 406 17.54 2.19 -8.32
C TRP A 406 18.24 3.23 -9.18
N CYS A 407 19.56 3.23 -9.19
CA CYS A 407 20.36 4.03 -10.12
C CYS A 407 20.57 3.17 -11.36
N VAL A 408 19.88 3.53 -12.46
CA VAL A 408 19.80 2.72 -13.67
C VAL A 408 20.43 3.48 -14.83
N THR A 409 21.42 2.88 -15.49
CA THR A 409 22.00 3.43 -16.73
C THR A 409 21.05 3.27 -17.92
N PRO A 410 21.20 4.05 -19.01
CA PRO A 410 20.41 3.85 -20.22
C PRO A 410 20.51 2.44 -20.81
N SER A 411 21.71 1.83 -20.80
CA SER A 411 21.91 0.45 -21.29
C SER A 411 21.15 -0.56 -20.43
N ALA A 412 21.15 -0.39 -19.10
CA ALA A 412 20.35 -1.22 -18.21
C ALA A 412 18.85 -1.09 -18.45
N ALA A 413 18.36 0.13 -18.70
CA ALA A 413 16.94 0.35 -18.99
C ALA A 413 16.50 -0.34 -20.29
N GLU A 414 17.37 -0.37 -21.30
CA GLU A 414 17.16 -1.14 -22.54
C GLU A 414 17.17 -2.66 -22.28
N LYS A 415 18.15 -3.16 -21.51
CA LYS A 415 18.21 -4.57 -21.09
C LYS A 415 16.97 -5.00 -20.31
N ILE A 416 16.42 -4.14 -19.45
CA ILE A 416 15.14 -4.39 -18.75
C ILE A 416 14.00 -4.46 -19.75
N THR A 417 13.89 -3.47 -20.64
CA THR A 417 12.80 -3.38 -21.63
C THR A 417 12.75 -4.61 -22.54
N ASN A 418 13.91 -5.13 -22.94
CA ASN A 418 14.01 -6.27 -23.86
C ASN A 418 14.06 -7.63 -23.14
N GLY A 419 14.53 -7.66 -21.89
CA GLY A 419 14.82 -8.90 -21.16
C GLY A 419 13.67 -9.45 -20.32
N ILE A 420 12.60 -8.68 -20.10
CA ILE A 420 11.47 -9.13 -19.27
C ILE A 420 10.14 -9.12 -20.03
N VAL A 421 9.25 -10.04 -19.66
CA VAL A 421 7.86 -10.01 -20.10
C VAL A 421 7.10 -8.97 -19.26
N ALA A 422 7.03 -7.74 -19.77
CA ALA A 422 6.28 -6.64 -19.19
C ALA A 422 5.30 -6.04 -20.21
N ILE A 423 4.20 -5.48 -19.70
CA ILE A 423 3.15 -4.82 -20.49
C ILE A 423 3.31 -3.30 -20.37
N ALA A 424 3.67 -2.83 -19.19
CA ALA A 424 4.04 -1.46 -18.96
C ALA A 424 5.46 -1.22 -19.48
N ALA A 425 5.66 -0.12 -20.21
CA ALA A 425 7.00 0.39 -20.53
C ALA A 425 7.73 0.88 -19.26
N MET A 426 9.03 1.15 -19.39
CA MET A 426 9.81 1.77 -18.32
C MET A 426 9.23 3.14 -17.92
N PRO A 427 9.37 3.55 -16.63
CA PRO A 427 8.69 4.75 -16.12
C PRO A 427 8.99 6.03 -16.91
N ALA A 428 10.24 6.25 -17.30
CA ALA A 428 10.63 7.42 -18.09
C ALA A 428 9.90 7.47 -19.44
N ALA A 429 9.84 6.35 -20.16
CA ALA A 429 9.14 6.25 -21.44
C ALA A 429 7.62 6.44 -21.30
N GLN A 430 7.02 6.00 -20.19
CA GLN A 430 5.60 6.26 -19.90
C GLN A 430 5.34 7.75 -19.67
N MET A 431 6.22 8.42 -18.91
CA MET A 431 6.09 9.84 -18.59
C MET A 431 6.27 10.69 -19.85
N GLU A 432 7.28 10.41 -20.67
CA GLU A 432 7.51 11.11 -21.93
C GLU A 432 6.32 10.94 -22.90
N LYS A 433 5.81 9.72 -23.06
CA LYS A 433 4.65 9.46 -23.90
C LYS A 433 3.38 10.17 -23.42
N PHE A 434 3.18 10.27 -22.10
CA PHE A 434 1.98 10.88 -21.53
C PHE A 434 2.04 12.41 -21.52
N TYR A 435 3.22 12.98 -21.21
CA TYR A 435 3.38 14.43 -21.04
C TYR A 435 3.94 15.15 -22.28
N GLY A 436 4.44 14.41 -23.29
CA GLY A 436 4.77 14.93 -24.62
C GLY A 436 5.99 15.85 -24.70
N SER A 437 6.75 16.00 -23.60
CA SER A 437 7.97 16.81 -23.52
C SER A 437 8.95 16.17 -22.55
N LYS A 438 10.22 16.11 -22.95
CA LYS A 438 11.32 15.59 -22.13
C LYS A 438 11.54 16.47 -20.90
N GLU A 439 11.45 17.78 -21.08
CA GLU A 439 11.57 18.79 -20.01
C GLU A 439 10.49 18.57 -18.95
N THR A 440 9.26 18.39 -19.41
CA THR A 440 8.10 18.16 -18.55
C THR A 440 8.23 16.83 -17.80
N ALA A 441 8.71 15.79 -18.47
CA ALA A 441 8.97 14.49 -17.85
C ALA A 441 10.06 14.56 -16.76
N GLU A 442 11.13 15.33 -16.97
CA GLU A 442 12.16 15.56 -15.94
C GLU A 442 11.60 16.32 -14.73
N MET A 443 10.82 17.38 -14.95
CA MET A 443 10.18 18.11 -13.86
C MET A 443 9.26 17.19 -13.03
N TYR A 444 8.51 16.30 -13.67
CA TYR A 444 7.68 15.34 -12.94
C TYR A 444 8.47 14.27 -12.19
N LEU A 445 9.59 13.82 -12.75
CA LEU A 445 10.52 12.93 -12.04
C LEU A 445 11.00 13.58 -10.74
N TYR A 446 11.40 14.85 -10.81
CA TYR A 446 11.84 15.61 -9.64
C TYR A 446 10.70 15.98 -8.67
N MET A 447 9.46 16.14 -9.14
CA MET A 447 8.29 16.20 -8.27
C MET A 447 8.09 14.89 -7.50
N GLY A 448 8.33 13.74 -8.13
CA GLY A 448 8.37 12.45 -7.46
C GLY A 448 9.47 12.35 -6.40
N TYR A 449 10.65 12.88 -6.69
CA TYR A 449 11.74 12.96 -5.70
C TYR A 449 11.38 13.86 -4.52
N ALA A 450 10.75 15.02 -4.79
CA ALA A 450 10.27 15.91 -3.74
C ALA A 450 9.26 15.20 -2.84
N PHE A 451 8.28 14.48 -3.41
CA PHE A 451 7.35 13.65 -2.65
C PHE A 451 8.06 12.64 -1.75
N ARG A 452 9.05 11.92 -2.30
CA ARG A 452 9.83 10.94 -1.51
C ARG A 452 10.60 11.63 -0.39
N ALA A 453 11.20 12.80 -0.66
CA ALA A 453 11.96 13.61 0.28
C ALA A 453 11.14 14.24 1.43
N PHE A 454 9.84 14.44 1.24
CA PHE A 454 8.95 14.83 2.35
C PHE A 454 8.85 13.75 3.42
N ASN A 455 8.98 12.48 3.02
CA ASN A 455 9.07 11.37 3.96
C ASN A 455 10.50 11.24 4.46
N THR A 456 10.68 10.79 5.71
CA THR A 456 12.01 10.65 6.32
C THR A 456 12.93 9.72 5.53
N HIS A 457 12.36 8.69 4.92
CA HIS A 457 13.07 7.72 4.09
C HIS A 457 13.78 8.39 2.91
N GLY A 458 13.14 9.37 2.26
CA GLY A 458 13.73 10.07 1.11
C GLY A 458 15.01 10.82 1.47
N ARG A 459 15.11 11.32 2.70
CA ARG A 459 16.30 12.04 3.20
C ARG A 459 17.51 11.11 3.26
N ALA A 460 17.31 9.91 3.81
CA ALA A 460 18.32 8.87 3.80
C ALA A 460 18.60 8.39 2.36
N MET A 461 17.56 8.22 1.53
CA MET A 461 17.72 7.71 0.17
C MET A 461 18.62 8.58 -0.70
N PHE A 462 18.41 9.89 -0.73
CA PHE A 462 19.24 10.78 -1.55
C PHE A 462 20.66 10.94 -1.00
N THR A 463 20.84 10.85 0.33
CA THR A 463 22.19 10.76 0.91
C THR A 463 22.91 9.49 0.45
N LEU A 464 22.23 8.35 0.55
CA LEU A 464 22.80 7.05 0.23
C LEU A 464 22.97 6.84 -1.29
N ALA A 465 22.23 7.57 -2.13
CA ALA A 465 22.42 7.58 -3.58
C ALA A 465 23.84 8.03 -3.97
N HIS A 466 24.38 9.06 -3.30
CA HIS A 466 25.78 9.49 -3.47
C HIS A 466 26.77 8.36 -3.19
N ARG A 467 26.49 7.54 -2.18
CA ARG A 467 27.30 6.36 -1.85
C ARG A 467 27.11 5.23 -2.85
N ALA A 468 25.88 5.02 -3.33
CA ALA A 468 25.57 3.97 -4.29
C ALA A 468 26.32 4.17 -5.63
N MET A 469 26.51 5.43 -6.01
CA MET A 469 27.20 5.86 -7.24
C MET A 469 28.64 6.35 -7.00
N ALA A 470 29.21 6.13 -5.80
CA ALA A 470 30.55 6.60 -5.50
C ALA A 470 31.59 6.10 -6.52
N GLY A 471 32.42 7.02 -7.03
CA GLY A 471 33.41 6.74 -8.08
C GLY A 471 32.83 6.69 -9.50
N ARG A 472 31.59 7.17 -9.70
CA ARG A 472 30.91 7.23 -11.00
C ARG A 472 30.27 8.60 -11.20
N ASP A 473 29.98 8.95 -12.45
CA ASP A 473 29.23 10.16 -12.76
C ASP A 473 27.73 9.95 -12.48
N GLU A 474 27.11 10.84 -11.71
CA GLU A 474 25.67 10.80 -11.44
C GLU A 474 24.86 11.03 -12.74
N ALA A 475 25.43 11.77 -13.70
CA ALA A 475 24.78 12.05 -14.98
C ALA A 475 24.53 10.79 -15.83
N ASP A 476 25.27 9.70 -15.58
CA ASP A 476 25.10 8.41 -16.27
C ASP A 476 23.86 7.63 -15.78
N TYR A 477 23.22 8.08 -14.70
CA TYR A 477 22.16 7.33 -14.02
C TYR A 477 20.83 8.07 -14.01
N VAL A 478 19.76 7.31 -14.24
CA VAL A 478 18.39 7.70 -13.90
C VAL A 478 18.02 7.06 -12.58
N LEU A 479 17.79 7.87 -11.55
CA LEU A 479 17.31 7.43 -10.25
C LEU A 479 15.82 7.08 -10.35
N THR A 480 15.50 5.80 -10.20
CA THR A 480 14.13 5.31 -10.29
C THR A 480 13.70 4.75 -8.94
N ASP A 481 12.58 5.23 -8.42
CA ASP A 481 11.99 4.68 -7.20
C ASP A 481 11.62 3.20 -7.43
N GLY A 482 11.98 2.33 -6.47
CA GLY A 482 11.77 0.89 -6.57
C GLY A 482 10.32 0.50 -6.82
N GLU A 483 9.37 1.28 -6.33
CA GLU A 483 7.94 1.11 -6.59
C GLU A 483 7.62 1.12 -8.08
N ARG A 484 8.37 1.90 -8.87
CA ARG A 484 8.17 2.00 -10.32
C ARG A 484 8.78 0.83 -11.06
N ILE A 485 9.97 0.41 -10.65
CA ILE A 485 10.61 -0.82 -11.17
C ILE A 485 9.70 -2.02 -10.88
N CYS A 486 9.20 -2.13 -9.64
CA CYS A 486 8.23 -3.12 -9.21
C CYS A 486 6.98 -3.13 -10.11
N SER A 487 6.36 -1.95 -10.29
CA SER A 487 5.18 -1.81 -11.12
C SER A 487 5.38 -2.31 -12.55
N THR A 488 6.53 -2.00 -13.17
CA THR A 488 6.88 -2.46 -14.52
C THR A 488 7.20 -3.96 -14.56
N ALA A 489 7.99 -4.46 -13.61
CA ALA A 489 8.53 -5.82 -13.65
C ALA A 489 7.54 -6.90 -13.20
N ILE A 490 6.74 -6.64 -12.17
CA ILE A 490 5.83 -7.63 -11.58
C ILE A 490 4.35 -7.33 -11.82
N GLY A 491 4.02 -6.15 -12.33
CA GLY A 491 2.64 -5.77 -12.68
C GLY A 491 1.81 -5.22 -11.51
N TRP A 492 2.36 -5.09 -10.30
CA TRP A 492 1.67 -4.51 -9.14
C TRP A 492 2.65 -3.77 -8.23
N ASN A 493 2.15 -2.73 -7.55
CA ASN A 493 2.89 -1.97 -6.55
C ASN A 493 1.93 -1.40 -5.53
N PHE A 494 2.36 -1.40 -4.27
CA PHE A 494 1.66 -0.77 -3.15
C PHE A 494 2.64 -0.18 -2.13
N GLY A 495 3.81 0.29 -2.58
CA GLY A 495 4.82 0.85 -1.69
C GLY A 495 5.51 -0.19 -0.80
N ASP A 496 5.45 -1.46 -1.16
CA ASP A 496 6.06 -2.53 -0.37
C ASP A 496 7.44 -2.91 -0.89
N GLY A 497 8.49 -2.48 -0.17
CA GLY A 497 9.87 -2.80 -0.47
C GLY A 497 10.20 -4.28 -0.52
N HIS A 498 9.35 -5.15 0.04
CA HIS A 498 9.52 -6.60 -0.07
C HIS A 498 9.36 -7.13 -1.50
N MET A 499 8.80 -6.33 -2.41
CA MET A 499 8.61 -6.70 -3.81
C MET A 499 9.70 -6.20 -4.75
N HIS A 500 10.52 -5.26 -4.30
CA HIS A 500 11.62 -4.70 -5.09
C HIS A 500 12.95 -4.74 -4.33
N ASN A 501 13.13 -5.83 -3.56
CA ASN A 501 14.35 -6.13 -2.81
C ASN A 501 15.32 -7.00 -3.62
N GLU A 502 16.30 -7.60 -2.94
CA GLU A 502 17.33 -8.46 -3.52
C GLU A 502 16.76 -9.61 -4.37
N GLN A 503 15.54 -10.07 -4.08
CA GLN A 503 14.87 -11.09 -4.88
C GLN A 503 14.53 -10.58 -6.30
N LEU A 504 14.00 -9.36 -6.41
CA LEU A 504 13.72 -8.77 -7.72
C LEU A 504 15.01 -8.42 -8.45
N ILE A 505 16.02 -7.93 -7.72
CA ILE A 505 17.35 -7.66 -8.28
C ILE A 505 17.92 -8.92 -8.93
N ALA A 506 17.92 -10.05 -8.21
CA ALA A 506 18.41 -11.32 -8.72
C ALA A 506 17.60 -11.80 -9.94
N ALA A 507 16.27 -11.65 -9.92
CA ALA A 507 15.41 -12.04 -11.03
C ALA A 507 15.65 -11.20 -12.29
N LEU A 508 15.92 -9.90 -12.14
CA LEU A 508 16.29 -9.03 -13.25
C LEU A 508 17.70 -9.35 -13.74
N GLN A 509 18.67 -9.55 -12.85
CA GLN A 509 20.04 -9.93 -13.26
C GLN A 509 20.06 -11.22 -14.07
N ALA A 510 19.29 -12.23 -13.67
CA ALA A 510 19.22 -13.51 -14.37
C ALA A 510 18.68 -13.41 -15.80
N ARG A 511 17.91 -12.35 -16.11
CA ARG A 511 17.27 -12.12 -17.42
C ARG A 511 18.01 -11.11 -18.28
N CYS A 512 18.49 -10.05 -17.63
CA CYS A 512 19.04 -8.89 -18.30
C CYS A 512 20.56 -8.93 -18.41
N HIS A 513 21.23 -9.79 -17.62
CA HIS A 513 22.69 -9.92 -17.60
C HIS A 513 23.39 -8.56 -17.47
N PHE A 514 23.07 -7.81 -16.41
CA PHE A 514 23.70 -6.52 -16.18
C PHE A 514 25.20 -6.69 -15.93
N GLU A 515 25.95 -5.68 -16.36
CA GLU A 515 27.37 -5.51 -16.13
C GLU A 515 27.62 -4.73 -14.83
N PRO A 516 28.83 -4.83 -14.24
CA PRO A 516 29.16 -4.13 -13.00
C PRO A 516 28.91 -2.62 -13.11
N GLY A 517 28.01 -2.10 -12.27
CA GLY A 517 27.64 -0.69 -12.24
C GLY A 517 26.44 -0.28 -13.06
N GLU A 518 25.92 -1.13 -13.94
CA GLU A 518 24.78 -0.76 -14.79
C GLU A 518 23.50 -0.51 -13.97
N VAL A 519 23.33 -1.26 -12.87
CA VAL A 519 22.22 -1.11 -11.92
C VAL A 519 22.77 -1.14 -10.49
N ARG A 520 22.67 0.00 -9.80
CA ARG A 520 23.07 0.17 -8.40
C ARG A 520 21.84 0.47 -7.56
N VAL A 521 21.54 -0.40 -6.61
CA VAL A 521 20.32 -0.33 -5.81
C VAL A 521 20.67 -0.04 -4.37
N LEU A 522 20.05 1.01 -3.84
CA LEU A 522 19.94 1.23 -2.42
C LEU A 522 18.70 0.51 -1.90
N LEU A 523 18.87 -0.28 -0.84
CA LEU A 523 17.78 -0.83 -0.04
C LEU A 523 17.81 -0.24 1.36
N LEU A 524 16.67 0.28 1.82
CA LEU A 524 16.49 0.85 3.15
C LEU A 524 15.32 0.14 3.84
N ASP A 525 15.62 -0.57 4.93
CA ASP A 525 14.62 -1.32 5.69
C ASP A 525 13.72 -0.38 6.49
N ALA A 526 12.48 -0.82 6.74
CA ALA A 526 11.64 -0.18 7.74
C ALA A 526 12.29 -0.24 9.15
N GLN A 527 12.03 0.80 9.93
CA GLN A 527 12.44 0.92 11.32
C GLN A 527 11.74 -0.13 12.20
N PRO A 528 12.46 -1.02 12.90
CA PRO A 528 11.87 -1.86 13.93
C PRO A 528 11.38 -0.99 15.10
N ILE A 529 10.19 -1.29 15.65
CA ILE A 529 9.56 -0.44 16.68
C ILE A 529 10.45 -0.21 17.92
N HIS A 530 11.32 -1.17 18.23
CA HIS A 530 12.22 -1.16 19.39
C HIS A 530 13.61 -0.56 19.10
N ARG A 531 13.89 -0.06 17.88
CA ARG A 531 15.21 0.49 17.50
C ARG A 531 15.06 1.86 16.84
N GLN A 532 15.87 2.84 17.23
CA GLN A 532 15.81 4.21 16.69
C GLN A 532 16.72 4.43 15.46
N ARG A 533 16.81 3.42 14.60
CA ARG A 533 17.64 3.44 13.37
C ARG A 533 17.01 2.60 12.25
N GLN A 534 17.34 2.92 11.00
CA GLN A 534 17.03 2.11 9.83
C GLN A 534 18.31 1.49 9.26
N GLU A 535 18.24 0.22 8.89
CA GLU A 535 19.35 -0.50 8.27
C GLU A 535 19.30 -0.31 6.75
N TYR A 536 20.46 -0.17 6.11
CA TYR A 536 20.56 -0.05 4.66
C TYR A 536 21.58 -1.03 4.08
N ARG A 537 21.39 -1.35 2.80
CA ARG A 537 22.32 -2.12 1.97
C ARG A 537 22.45 -1.44 0.62
N LEU A 538 23.65 -1.43 0.07
CA LEU A 538 23.91 -1.03 -1.30
C LEU A 538 24.34 -2.26 -2.10
N VAL A 539 23.63 -2.49 -3.20
CA VAL A 539 23.75 -3.68 -4.03
C VAL A 539 24.02 -3.27 -5.46
N ASP A 540 24.97 -3.94 -6.08
CA ASP A 540 25.18 -3.92 -7.52
C ASP A 540 24.48 -5.15 -8.10
N ALA A 541 23.61 -4.99 -9.10
CA ALA A 541 22.84 -6.12 -9.60
C ALA A 541 23.72 -7.25 -10.17
N ALA A 542 24.90 -6.90 -10.71
CA ALA A 542 25.84 -7.87 -11.28
C ALA A 542 26.76 -8.48 -10.23
N THR A 543 27.24 -7.68 -9.27
CA THR A 543 28.33 -8.08 -8.35
C THR A 543 27.92 -8.26 -6.89
N GLY A 544 26.65 -8.00 -6.55
CA GLY A 544 26.06 -8.22 -5.23
C GLY A 544 26.21 -7.05 -4.26
N GLU A 545 25.97 -7.32 -2.96
CA GLU A 545 26.12 -6.35 -1.87
C GLU A 545 27.57 -5.86 -1.78
N PHE A 546 27.76 -4.54 -1.74
CA PHE A 546 29.09 -3.92 -1.60
C PHE A 546 29.22 -2.99 -0.39
N GLU A 547 28.12 -2.59 0.24
CA GLU A 547 28.12 -1.82 1.48
C GLU A 547 26.85 -2.10 2.30
N ARG A 548 26.97 -2.10 3.64
CA ARG A 548 25.83 -2.07 4.55
C ARG A 548 26.10 -1.29 5.83
N GLY A 549 25.04 -0.74 6.39
CA GLY A 549 25.13 0.06 7.61
C GLY A 549 23.77 0.47 8.13
N TYR A 550 23.73 1.58 8.85
CA TYR A 550 22.49 2.17 9.33
C TYR A 550 22.52 3.70 9.28
N VAL A 551 21.33 4.29 9.43
CA VAL A 551 21.10 5.72 9.65
C VAL A 551 20.21 5.90 10.87
N ASN A 552 20.45 6.92 11.69
CA ASN A 552 19.61 7.18 12.87
C ASN A 552 18.34 7.95 12.48
N VAL A 553 17.22 7.59 13.10
CA VAL A 553 15.95 8.28 12.86
C VAL A 553 16.00 9.75 13.31
N ALA A 554 16.72 10.03 14.40
CA ALA A 554 16.91 11.39 14.89
C ALA A 554 17.58 12.32 13.87
N ASP A 555 18.51 11.79 13.07
CA ASP A 555 19.20 12.53 12.04
C ASP A 555 18.29 12.76 10.83
N MET A 556 17.47 11.79 10.45
CA MET A 556 16.55 11.96 9.34
C MET A 556 15.50 13.04 9.64
N VAL A 557 14.89 13.06 10.82
CA VAL A 557 13.70 13.91 11.08
C VAL A 557 14.00 15.41 11.22
N THR A 558 15.25 15.81 11.44
CA THR A 558 15.60 17.22 11.70
C THR A 558 15.97 18.02 10.45
N ARG A 559 16.03 17.36 9.28
CA ARG A 559 16.54 17.91 8.01
C ARG A 559 15.47 18.56 7.12
N GLN A 560 15.90 19.20 6.03
CA GLN A 560 15.00 19.66 4.96
C GLN A 560 14.80 18.55 3.91
N PRO A 561 13.74 18.61 3.08
CA PRO A 561 13.55 17.65 1.98
C PRO A 561 14.72 17.61 0.99
N TRP A 562 15.39 18.74 0.74
CA TRP A 562 16.54 18.83 -0.17
C TRP A 562 17.90 18.60 0.51
N ASP A 563 17.93 18.17 1.78
CA ASP A 563 19.18 17.84 2.47
C ASP A 563 19.52 16.35 2.23
N ASP A 564 20.68 16.13 1.61
CA ASP A 564 21.22 14.83 1.23
C ASP A 564 22.54 14.50 1.96
N THR A 565 22.69 15.01 3.19
CA THR A 565 23.88 14.84 4.04
C THR A 565 23.57 14.15 5.38
N VAL A 566 22.65 13.17 5.38
CA VAL A 566 22.34 12.37 6.58
C VAL A 566 23.60 11.60 7.05
N PRO A 567 24.00 11.66 8.33
CA PRO A 567 25.07 10.84 8.85
C PRO A 567 24.79 9.35 8.65
N VAL A 568 25.74 8.67 8.01
CA VAL A 568 25.67 7.23 7.70
C VAL A 568 26.70 6.48 8.52
N GLN A 569 26.28 5.41 9.19
CA GLN A 569 27.17 4.53 9.94
C GLN A 569 27.40 3.24 9.17
N VAL A 570 28.56 3.14 8.52
CA VAL A 570 28.97 1.94 7.78
C VAL A 570 29.38 0.86 8.77
N THR A 571 28.81 -0.33 8.62
CA THR A 571 29.18 -1.50 9.44
C THR A 571 30.00 -2.51 8.66
N TRP A 572 29.92 -2.47 7.33
CA TRP A 572 30.70 -3.29 6.43
C TRP A 572 30.73 -2.66 5.04
N SER A 573 31.87 -2.77 4.37
CA SER A 573 32.05 -2.42 2.96
C SER A 573 32.98 -3.45 2.31
N LYS A 574 32.71 -3.80 1.05
CA LYS A 574 33.59 -4.66 0.26
C LYS A 574 34.92 -3.94 0.06
N SER A 575 36.03 -4.58 0.42
CA SER A 575 37.37 -4.05 0.18
C SER A 575 37.58 -3.88 -1.33
N VAL A 576 37.92 -2.68 -1.77
CA VAL A 576 38.43 -2.45 -3.12
C VAL A 576 39.85 -3.01 -3.13
N THR A 577 40.04 -4.25 -3.58
CA THR A 577 41.37 -4.70 -3.99
C THR A 577 41.76 -3.87 -5.20
N ALA A 578 42.76 -3.01 -4.99
CA ALA A 578 43.35 -2.12 -5.99
C ALA A 578 43.92 -2.88 -7.19
#